data_AF-A0A821YNW5-F1
#
_entry.id   AF-A0A821YNW5-F1
#
_cell.length_a   1.000
_cell.length_b   1.000
_cell.length_c   1.000
_cell.angle_alpha   90.00
_cell.angle_beta   90.00
_cell.angle_gamma   90.00
#
_symmetry.space_group_name_H-M   'P 1'
#
loop_
_entity.id
_entity.type
_entity.pdbx_description
1 polymer ?
#
loop_
_entity_poly.entity_id
_entity_poly.type
_entity_poly.pdbx_seq_one_letter_code
_entity_poly.pdbx_strand_id
1 'polypeptide(L)' 'AHYHKHDCLILSALGCGAFRNPPDHVAKLFRSVIEQYAGFFQTIIFAIIDDHNSGQQHNPDGNFKSFKDELDGQSFKPML' A
#
# COMPACT_ATOMS: atom_id res chain seq x y z
N ALA A 1 14.43 -5.37 -3.35
CA ALA A 1 13.97 -6.42 -2.42
C ALA A 1 14.05 -7.82 -3.04
N HIS A 2 13.31 -8.11 -4.13
CA HIS A 2 13.31 -9.43 -4.77
C HIS A 2 14.71 -9.95 -5.18
N TYR A 3 15.54 -9.09 -5.80
CA TYR A 3 16.94 -9.43 -6.14
C TYR A 3 17.78 -9.89 -4.92
N HIS A 4 17.49 -9.36 -3.74
CA HIS A 4 18.13 -9.77 -2.48
C HIS A 4 17.44 -10.95 -1.80
N LYS A 5 16.56 -11.68 -2.52
CA LYS A 5 15.85 -12.87 -2.06
C LYS A 5 14.93 -12.64 -0.87
N HIS A 6 14.38 -11.42 -0.72
CA HIS A 6 13.24 -11.21 0.16
C HIS A 6 11.97 -11.69 -0.51
N ASP A 7 11.18 -12.49 0.20
CA ASP A 7 9.87 -13.00 -0.22
C ASP A 7 8.71 -12.24 0.42
N CYS A 8 8.97 -11.44 1.46
CA CYS A 8 7.97 -10.64 2.15
C CYS A 8 8.37 -9.16 2.17
N LEU A 9 7.37 -8.28 2.07
CA LEU A 9 7.54 -6.83 2.20
C LEU A 9 6.64 -6.29 3.31
N ILE A 10 7.19 -5.37 4.11
CA ILE A 10 6.41 -4.49 4.99
C ILE A 10 6.59 -3.07 4.47
N LEU A 11 5.50 -2.45 4.05
CA LEU A 11 5.45 -1.13 3.43
C LEU A 11 4.57 -0.18 4.25
N SER A 12 4.49 1.08 3.81
CA SER A 12 3.68 2.14 4.44
C SER A 12 2.94 2.94 3.36
N ALA A 13 2.11 3.90 3.77
CA ALA A 13 1.42 4.85 2.90
C ALA A 13 2.41 5.88 2.31
N LEU A 14 3.18 5.45 1.31
CA LEU A 14 4.33 6.17 0.77
C LEU A 14 3.99 7.62 0.38
N GLY A 15 4.61 8.58 1.07
CA GLY A 15 4.43 10.01 0.80
C GLY A 15 3.06 10.60 1.15
N CYS A 16 2.16 9.85 1.77
CA CYS A 16 0.81 10.31 2.13
C CYS A 16 0.76 11.15 3.43
N GLY A 17 1.93 11.44 4.02
CA GLY A 17 2.09 12.32 5.18
C GLY A 17 2.57 13.71 4.80
N ALA A 18 3.77 14.08 5.22
CA ALA A 18 4.36 15.41 5.00
C ALA A 18 4.40 15.84 3.51
N PHE A 19 4.51 14.88 2.58
CA PHE A 19 4.53 15.15 1.13
C PHE A 19 3.15 15.22 0.49
N ARG A 20 2.08 14.97 1.25
CA ARG A 20 0.68 15.17 0.86
C ARG A 20 0.28 14.46 -0.44
N ASN A 21 0.86 13.30 -0.72
CA ASN A 21 0.35 12.47 -1.82
C ASN A 21 -1.09 12.01 -1.49
N PRO A 22 -2.02 12.01 -2.47
CA PRO A 22 -3.37 11.53 -2.24
C PRO A 22 -3.35 10.01 -2.00
N PRO A 23 -3.81 9.52 -0.83
CA PRO A 23 -3.64 8.11 -0.43
C PRO A 23 -4.34 7.14 -1.37
N ASP A 24 -5.53 7.49 -1.89
CA ASP A 24 -6.25 6.68 -2.88
C ASP A 24 -5.43 6.43 -4.16
N HIS A 25 -4.69 7.44 -4.63
CA HIS A 25 -3.89 7.29 -5.83
C HIS A 25 -2.66 6.43 -5.55
N VAL A 26 -2.03 6.60 -4.39
CA VAL A 26 -0.85 5.81 -4.01
C VAL A 26 -1.23 4.35 -3.82
N ALA A 27 -2.36 4.04 -3.19
CA ALA A 27 -2.87 2.68 -3.05
C ALA A 27 -3.11 2.01 -4.41
N LYS A 28 -3.73 2.72 -5.35
CA LYS A 28 -3.95 2.23 -6.74
C LYS A 28 -2.64 2.02 -7.50
N LEU A 29 -1.65 2.91 -7.34
CA LEU A 29 -0.33 2.73 -7.93
C LEU A 29 0.35 1.48 -7.38
N PHE A 30 0.28 1.24 -6.07
CA PHE A 30 0.80 0.01 -5.48
C PHE A 30 0.10 -1.22 -6.05
N ARG A 31 -1.23 -1.21 -6.18
CA ARG A 31 -1.97 -2.30 -6.82
C ARG A 31 -1.44 -2.60 -8.21
N SER A 32 -1.32 -1.59 -9.08
CA SER A 32 -0.83 -1.80 -10.46
C SER A 32 0.57 -2.40 -10.50
N VAL A 33 1.47 -1.97 -9.61
CA VAL A 33 2.83 -2.52 -9.52
C VAL A 33 2.80 -3.94 -8.95
N ILE A 34 1.98 -4.23 -7.95
CA ILE A 34 1.83 -5.58 -7.39
C ILE A 34 1.27 -6.55 -8.45
N GLU A 35 0.29 -6.12 -9.24
CA GLU A 35 -0.24 -6.88 -10.38
C GLU A 35 0.84 -7.13 -11.44
N GLN A 36 1.60 -6.11 -11.81
CA GLN A 36 2.71 -6.22 -12.78
C GLN A 36 3.79 -7.22 -12.33
N TYR A 37 4.07 -7.29 -11.03
CA TYR A 37 5.10 -8.17 -10.45
C TYR A 37 4.49 -9.32 -9.63
N ALA A 38 3.26 -9.74 -9.97
CA ALA A 38 2.59 -10.81 -9.24
C ALA A 38 3.47 -12.08 -9.21
N GLY A 39 3.53 -12.73 -8.04
CA GLY A 39 4.39 -13.89 -7.79
C GLY A 39 5.83 -13.58 -7.35
N PHE A 40 6.26 -12.31 -7.33
CA PHE A 40 7.62 -11.95 -6.87
C PHE A 40 7.78 -12.04 -5.35
N PHE A 41 6.70 -11.81 -4.62
CA PHE A 41 6.65 -11.84 -3.16
C PHE A 41 5.48 -12.72 -2.72
N GLN A 42 5.69 -13.51 -1.67
CA GLN A 42 4.65 -14.32 -1.03
C GLN A 42 3.66 -13.45 -0.26
N THR A 43 4.16 -12.42 0.43
CA THR A 43 3.34 -11.57 1.30
C THR A 43 3.77 -10.11 1.21
N ILE A 44 2.81 -9.21 1.07
CA ILE A 44 3.03 -7.76 1.15
C ILE A 44 2.07 -7.23 2.21
N ILE A 45 2.62 -6.57 3.23
CA ILE A 45 1.86 -5.98 4.33
C ILE A 45 2.04 -4.46 4.29
N PHE A 46 0.95 -3.71 4.32
CA PHE A 46 0.97 -2.26 4.51
C PHE A 46 0.74 -1.93 5.98
N ALA A 47 1.82 -1.63 6.70
CA ALA A 47 1.78 -1.18 8.09
C ALA A 47 1.49 0.33 8.14
N ILE A 48 0.21 0.67 8.26
CA ILE A 48 -0.28 2.06 8.29
C ILE A 48 -0.80 2.34 9.69
N ILE A 49 -0.20 3.34 10.34
CA ILE A 49 -0.63 3.81 11.65
C ILE A 49 -1.83 4.72 11.44
N ASP A 50 -2.92 4.41 12.15
CA ASP A 50 -4.10 5.24 12.22
C ASP A 50 -4.29 5.68 13.68
N ASP A 51 -3.87 6.90 13.99
CA ASP A 51 -3.85 7.44 15.36
C ASP A 51 -4.52 8.82 15.43
N HIS A 52 -4.33 9.53 16.55
CA HIS A 52 -4.90 10.87 16.75
C HIS A 52 -4.39 11.94 15.76
N ASN A 53 -3.33 11.65 14.99
CA ASN A 53 -2.83 12.54 13.93
C ASN A 53 -3.46 12.24 12.56
N SER A 54 -4.23 11.16 12.42
CA SER A 54 -5.04 10.87 11.24
C SER A 54 -6.30 11.75 11.16
N GLY A 55 -6.98 11.75 10.02
CA GLY A 55 -8.30 12.37 9.88
C GLY A 55 -8.29 13.90 9.91
N GLN A 56 -7.14 14.53 9.66
CA GLN A 56 -7.00 15.98 9.62
C GLN A 56 -7.78 16.58 8.44
N GLN A 57 -8.05 17.88 8.45
CA GLN A 57 -8.83 18.55 7.40
C GLN A 57 -8.33 18.26 5.96
N HIS A 58 -7.02 18.05 5.79
CA HIS A 58 -6.40 17.75 4.49
C HIS A 58 -6.39 16.25 4.14
N ASN A 59 -6.75 15.36 5.07
CA ASN A 59 -6.83 13.91 4.90
C ASN A 59 -7.89 13.31 5.86
N PRO A 60 -9.19 13.60 5.63
CA PRO A 60 -10.26 13.32 6.59
C PRO A 60 -10.52 11.82 6.81
N ASP A 61 -10.22 10.98 5.82
CA ASP A 61 -10.39 9.53 5.91
C ASP A 61 -9.13 8.81 6.44
N GLY A 62 -8.04 9.55 6.66
CA GLY A 62 -6.74 9.00 6.99
C GLY A 62 -6.14 8.15 5.87
N ASN A 63 -4.94 7.61 6.10
CA ASN A 63 -4.26 6.78 5.10
C ASN A 63 -4.75 5.33 5.11
N PHE A 64 -5.20 4.84 6.27
CA PHE A 64 -5.53 3.43 6.44
C PHE A 64 -6.69 3.00 5.55
N LYS A 65 -7.76 3.79 5.49
CA LYS A 65 -8.97 3.46 4.74
C LYS A 65 -8.68 3.21 3.25
N SER A 66 -7.96 4.12 2.59
CA SER A 66 -7.63 4.00 1.16
C SER A 66 -6.86 2.72 0.82
N PHE A 67 -5.85 2.39 1.62
CA PHE A 67 -5.05 1.19 1.41
C PHE A 67 -5.82 -0.08 1.77
N LYS A 68 -6.64 -0.03 2.82
CA LYS A 68 -7.50 -1.14 3.19
C LYS A 68 -8.47 -1.47 2.07
N ASP A 69 -9.21 -0.48 1.59
CA ASP A 69 -10.24 -0.68 0.58
C ASP A 69 -9.67 -1.21 -0.75
N GLU A 70 -8.44 -0.81 -1.11
CA GLU A 70 -7.81 -1.19 -2.37
C GLU A 70 -7.03 -2.52 -2.30
N LEU A 71 -6.37 -2.82 -1.18
CA LEU A 71 -5.34 -3.87 -1.11
C LEU A 71 -5.60 -4.95 -0.05
N ASP A 72 -6.42 -4.69 0.98
CA ASP A 72 -6.64 -5.66 2.05
C ASP A 72 -7.38 -6.90 1.54
N GLY A 73 -6.93 -8.08 1.97
CA GLY A 73 -7.46 -9.37 1.53
C GLY A 73 -7.28 -9.70 0.04
N GLN A 74 -6.56 -8.87 -0.73
CA GLN A 74 -6.33 -9.13 -2.15
C GLN A 74 -5.26 -10.20 -2.38
N SER A 75 -5.37 -10.92 -3.49
CA SER A 75 -4.37 -11.89 -3.94
C SER A 75 -4.19 -11.76 -5.44
N PHE A 76 -2.94 -11.59 -5.87
CA PHE A 76 -2.59 -11.34 -7.27
C PHE A 76 -1.80 -12.52 -7.82
N LYS A 77 -2.20 -13.00 -8.99
CA LYS A 77 -1.53 -14.13 -9.66
C LYS A 77 -0.78 -13.63 -10.89
N PRO A 78 0.39 -14.21 -11.22
CA PRO A 78 1.05 -13.94 -12.49
C PRO A 78 0.06 -14.18 -13.64
N MET A 79 0.08 -13.30 -14.64
CA MET A 79 -0.60 -13.59 -15.91
C MET A 79 0.13 -14.76 -16.58
N LEU A 80 -0.64 -15.78 -16.97
CA LEU A 80 -0.16 -16.99 -17.65
C LEU A 80 0.48 -16.68 -19.00
#